data_AF-A0AAV9K8J5-F1
#
_entry.id   AF-A0AAV9K8J5-F1
#
_cell.length_a   1.000
_cell.length_b   1.000
_cell.length_c   1.000
_cell.angle_alpha   90.00
_cell.angle_beta   90.00
_cell.angle_gamma   90.00
#
_symmetry.space_group_name_H-M   'P 1'
#
loop_
_entity.id
_entity.type
_entity.pdbx_description
1 polymer ?
#
loop_
_entity_poly.entity_id
_entity_poly.type
_entity_poly.pdbx_seq_one_letter_code
_entity_poly.pdbx_strand_id
1 'polypeptide(L)'
;MSQDSSVSSRSTMKCQCGIVTRIFTAFTPANVGRRFYECSKPNTRMVDLEKYVASNIKENCERLDEIIVSKNEEVVVDNEEVVVDKSKKNVYKMWIVIAMLWCCFASFVTFWMMK
;
A
#
# COMPACT_ATOMS: atom_id res chain seq x y z
N MET A 1 -19.13 49.14 -20.76
CA MET A 1 -18.69 47.86 -21.36
C MET A 1 -17.23 47.69 -21.03
N SER A 2 -16.86 46.64 -20.28
CA SER A 2 -15.53 46.02 -20.34
C SER A 2 -15.69 44.58 -19.89
N GLN A 3 -15.84 43.69 -20.87
CA GLN A 3 -15.74 42.25 -20.69
C GLN A 3 -14.26 41.89 -20.76
N ASP A 4 -13.61 41.78 -19.60
CA ASP A 4 -12.26 41.23 -19.55
C ASP A 4 -12.35 39.71 -19.56
N SER A 5 -12.28 39.20 -20.78
CA SER A 5 -12.20 37.79 -21.12
C SER A 5 -10.84 37.25 -20.68
N SER A 6 -10.72 36.74 -19.46
CA SER A 6 -9.53 35.96 -19.07
C SER A 6 -9.67 34.52 -19.58
N VAL A 7 -9.50 34.31 -20.89
CA VAL A 7 -9.20 32.99 -21.43
C VAL A 7 -7.81 32.61 -20.89
N SER A 8 -7.78 31.92 -19.76
CA SER A 8 -6.55 31.34 -19.21
C SER A 8 -6.14 30.21 -20.16
N SER A 9 -5.34 30.55 -21.18
CA SER A 9 -4.61 29.59 -21.99
C SER A 9 -3.81 28.73 -21.02
N ARG A 10 -4.29 27.52 -20.76
CA ARG A 10 -3.69 26.58 -19.81
C ARG A 10 -2.40 26.06 -20.45
N SER A 11 -1.33 26.85 -20.40
CA SER A 11 -0.03 26.49 -20.91
C SER A 11 0.47 25.26 -20.14
N THR A 12 0.42 24.09 -20.76
CA THR A 12 0.94 22.86 -20.19
C THR A 12 2.46 22.99 -20.05
N MET A 13 2.92 23.18 -18.81
CA MET A 13 4.34 23.21 -18.48
C MET A 13 4.94 21.82 -18.75
N LYS A 14 6.11 21.78 -19.39
CA LYS A 14 6.86 20.55 -19.64
C LYS A 14 8.11 20.54 -18.76
N CYS A 15 8.48 19.35 -18.27
CA CYS A 15 9.77 19.15 -17.61
C CYS A 15 10.90 19.19 -18.65
N GLN A 16 12.15 19.32 -18.20
CA GLN A 16 13.34 19.23 -19.06
C GLN A 16 13.43 17.92 -19.84
N CYS A 17 12.82 16.83 -19.34
CA CYS A 17 12.70 15.57 -20.07
C CYS A 17 11.62 15.57 -21.18
N GLY A 18 10.94 16.69 -21.42
CA GLY A 18 9.89 16.85 -22.43
C GLY A 18 8.50 16.37 -22.01
N ILE A 19 8.37 15.69 -20.86
CA ILE A 19 7.10 15.17 -20.33
C ILE A 19 6.30 16.28 -19.66
N VAL A 20 4.97 16.25 -19.81
CA VAL A 20 4.04 17.20 -19.15
C VAL A 20 4.11 17.03 -17.63
N THR A 21 4.23 18.15 -16.91
CA THR A 21 4.30 18.13 -15.45
C THR A 21 2.91 17.99 -14.83
N ARG A 22 2.84 17.33 -13.67
CA ARG A 22 1.67 17.38 -12.79
C ARG A 22 1.69 18.70 -12.04
N ILE A 23 0.51 19.31 -11.90
CA ILE A 23 0.34 20.60 -11.24
C ILE A 23 -0.36 20.37 -9.90
N PHE A 24 0.24 20.87 -8.84
CA PHE A 24 -0.33 20.87 -7.50
C PHE A 24 -0.58 22.31 -7.07
N THR A 25 -1.67 22.55 -6.38
CA THR A 25 -1.93 23.84 -5.74
C THR A 25 -1.84 23.65 -4.23
N ALA A 26 -1.02 24.44 -3.55
CA ALA A 26 -0.94 24.36 -2.11
C ALA A 26 -2.15 25.05 -1.45
N PHE A 27 -2.63 24.43 -0.38
CA PHE A 27 -3.72 24.92 0.47
C PHE A 27 -3.24 25.28 1.88
N THR A 28 -1.93 25.16 2.11
CA THR A 28 -1.32 25.46 3.39
C THR A 28 -1.33 26.98 3.63
N PRO A 29 -1.57 27.48 4.86
CA PRO A 29 -1.69 28.92 5.12
C PRO A 29 -0.50 29.74 4.63
N ALA A 30 0.71 29.18 4.69
CA ALA A 30 1.94 29.86 4.29
C ALA A 30 2.14 29.98 2.77
N ASN A 31 1.41 29.20 1.96
CA ASN A 31 1.62 29.10 0.51
C ASN A 31 0.32 28.87 -0.28
N VAL A 32 -0.82 29.33 0.25
CA VAL A 32 -2.14 29.13 -0.36
C VAL A 32 -2.19 29.67 -1.79
N GLY A 33 -2.74 28.88 -2.71
CA GLY A 33 -2.86 29.23 -4.13
C GLY A 33 -1.56 29.11 -4.94
N ARG A 34 -0.41 28.86 -4.30
CA ARG A 34 0.86 28.64 -5.02
C ARG A 34 0.83 27.32 -5.78
N ARG A 35 1.22 27.36 -7.05
CA ARG A 35 1.30 26.19 -7.93
C ARG A 35 2.71 25.59 -7.92
N PHE A 36 2.77 24.27 -7.80
CA PHE A 36 3.99 23.46 -7.88
C PHE A 36 3.90 22.54 -9.08
N TYR A 37 5.04 22.27 -9.71
CA TYR A 37 5.14 21.45 -10.92
C TYR A 37 6.07 20.27 -10.66
N GLU A 38 5.54 19.05 -10.80
CA GLU A 38 6.31 17.82 -10.63
C GLU A 38 6.46 17.09 -11.95
N CYS A 39 7.64 16.50 -12.19
CA CYS A 39 7.88 15.69 -13.37
C CYS A 39 7.15 14.35 -13.25
N SER A 40 6.31 14.01 -14.24
CA SER A 40 5.59 12.73 -14.31
C SER A 40 6.46 11.55 -14.77
N LYS A 41 7.79 11.73 -14.87
CA LYS A 41 8.68 10.65 -15.31
C LYS A 41 8.68 9.56 -14.24
N PRO A 42 8.29 8.31 -14.56
CA PRO A 42 8.35 7.23 -13.61
C PRO A 42 9.80 7.04 -13.16
N ASN A 43 10.01 6.86 -11.86
CA ASN A 43 11.31 6.54 -11.33
C ASN A 43 11.67 5.14 -11.83
N THR A 44 12.76 5.01 -12.59
CA THR A 44 13.20 3.72 -13.17
C THR A 44 13.36 2.65 -12.09
N ARG A 45 13.81 3.02 -10.89
CA ARG A 45 13.93 2.10 -9.75
C ARG A 45 12.60 1.53 -9.27
N MET A 46 11.51 2.30 -9.37
CA MET A 46 10.18 1.82 -8.99
C MET A 46 9.60 0.88 -10.04
N VAL A 47 9.84 1.16 -11.32
CA VAL A 47 9.42 0.27 -12.42
C VAL A 47 10.11 -1.09 -12.32
N ASP A 48 11.41 -1.10 -12.02
CA ASP A 48 12.16 -2.34 -11.84
C ASP A 48 11.66 -3.15 -10.63
N LEU A 49 11.31 -2.46 -9.52
CA LEU A 49 10.74 -3.09 -8.33
C LEU A 49 9.36 -3.69 -8.62
N GLU A 50 8.48 -2.96 -9.31
CA GLU A 50 7.15 -3.46 -9.69
C GLU A 50 7.25 -4.71 -10.57
N LYS A 51 8.19 -4.70 -11.53
CA LYS A 51 8.44 -5.87 -12.40
C LYS A 51 8.98 -7.07 -11.61
N TYR A 52 9.90 -6.83 -10.68
CA TYR A 52 10.43 -7.88 -9.79
C TYR A 52 9.33 -8.48 -8.91
N VAL A 53 8.50 -7.63 -8.28
CA VAL A 53 7.38 -8.06 -7.43
C VAL A 53 6.37 -8.87 -8.24
N ALA A 54 5.98 -8.40 -9.43
CA ALA A 54 5.06 -9.11 -10.30
C ALA A 54 5.62 -10.49 -10.74
N SER A 55 6.91 -10.56 -11.04
CA SER A 55 7.58 -11.82 -11.43
C SER A 55 7.63 -12.81 -10.26
N ASN A 56 7.99 -12.34 -9.07
CA ASN A 56 8.07 -13.15 -7.86
C ASN A 56 6.69 -13.64 -7.37
N ILE A 57 5.64 -12.83 -7.54
CA ILE A 57 4.26 -13.27 -7.25
C ILE A 57 3.86 -14.38 -8.22
N LYS A 58 4.13 -14.21 -9.52
CA LYS A 58 3.80 -15.21 -10.55
C LYS A 58 4.51 -16.54 -10.29
N GLU A 59 5.81 -16.53 -10.02
CA GLU A 59 6.58 -17.75 -9.71
C GLU A 59 6.04 -18.46 -8.47
N ASN A 60 5.70 -17.72 -7.40
CA ASN A 60 5.15 -18.31 -6.19
C ASN A 60 3.73 -18.87 -6.40
N CYS A 61 2.91 -18.26 -7.25
CA CYS A 61 1.60 -18.80 -7.61
C CYS A 61 1.72 -20.11 -8.40
N GLU A 62 2.59 -20.16 -9.42
CA GLU A 62 2.83 -21.38 -10.21
C GLU A 62 3.35 -22.52 -9.33
N ARG A 63 4.26 -22.23 -8.39
CA ARG A 63 4.75 -23.21 -7.42
C ARG A 63 3.66 -23.72 -6.47
N LEU A 64 2.70 -22.88 -6.09
CA LEU A 64 1.58 -23.30 -5.25
C LEU A 64 0.62 -24.20 -6.04
N ASP A 65 0.37 -23.89 -7.31
CA ASP A 65 -0.47 -24.72 -8.18
C ASP A 65 0.16 -26.10 -8.41
N GLU A 66 1.48 -26.17 -8.64
CA GLU A 66 2.20 -27.46 -8.73
C GLU A 66 2.13 -28.28 -7.43
N ILE A 67 2.25 -27.63 -6.26
CA ILE A 67 2.14 -28.32 -4.96
C ILE A 67 0.71 -28.81 -4.73
N ILE A 68 -0.31 -28.04 -5.11
CA ILE A 68 -1.72 -28.45 -4.97
C ILE A 68 -2.02 -29.63 -5.91
N VAL A 69 -1.54 -29.57 -7.15
CA VAL A 69 -1.71 -30.66 -8.13
C VAL A 69 -1.01 -31.93 -7.67
N SER A 70 0.26 -31.84 -7.24
CA SER A 70 1.01 -33.00 -6.73
C SER A 70 0.38 -33.59 -5.46
N LYS A 71 -0.22 -32.75 -4.61
CA LYS A 71 -0.84 -33.20 -3.35
C LYS A 71 -2.22 -33.84 -3.56
N ASN A 72 -2.92 -33.51 -4.65
CA ASN A 72 -4.20 -34.14 -4.99
C ASN A 72 -4.03 -35.51 -5.67
N GLU A 73 -2.84 -35.81 -6.21
CA GLU A 73 -2.54 -37.10 -6.84
C GLU A 73 -2.02 -38.16 -5.83
N GLU A 74 -1.47 -37.73 -4.69
CA GLU A 74 -0.93 -38.62 -3.65
C GLU A 74 -1.91 -38.88 -2.48
N VAL A 75 -2.98 -38.08 -2.32
CA VAL A 75 -3.94 -38.23 -1.20
C VAL A 75 -5.08 -39.20 -1.57
N VAL A 76 -4.71 -40.48 -1.65
CA VAL A 76 -5.46 -41.53 -0.99
C VAL A 76 -4.53 -42.01 0.13
N VAL A 77 -4.95 -41.84 1.39
CA VAL A 77 -4.28 -42.16 2.67
C VAL A 77 -3.68 -40.95 3.44
N ASP A 78 -4.48 -40.47 4.39
CA ASP A 78 -4.19 -39.86 5.70
C ASP A 78 -2.99 -38.89 5.85
N ASN A 79 -3.22 -37.57 5.79
CA ASN A 79 -2.29 -36.57 6.37
C ASN A 79 -2.91 -35.16 6.58
N GLU A 80 -3.89 -35.06 7.48
CA GLU A 80 -4.60 -33.79 7.79
C GLU A 80 -3.98 -33.00 8.97
N GLU A 81 -3.03 -33.57 9.73
CA GLU A 81 -2.66 -33.02 11.05
C GLU A 81 -1.52 -31.96 11.04
N VAL A 82 -0.65 -31.96 10.02
CA VAL A 82 0.63 -31.20 10.08
C VAL A 82 0.50 -29.72 9.64
N VAL A 83 -0.51 -29.36 8.84
CA VAL A 83 -0.65 -27.98 8.31
C VAL A 83 -1.23 -27.00 9.35
N VAL A 84 -1.91 -27.51 10.37
CA VAL A 84 -2.63 -26.70 11.35
C VAL A 84 -1.71 -26.02 12.37
N ASP A 85 -0.51 -26.54 12.62
CA ASP A 85 0.35 -26.05 13.72
C ASP A 85 1.12 -24.74 13.37
N LYS A 86 1.46 -24.53 12.09
CA LYS A 86 2.23 -23.34 11.66
C LYS A 86 1.39 -22.06 11.62
N SER A 87 0.11 -22.16 11.29
CA SER A 87 -0.80 -21.00 11.26
C SER A 87 -1.20 -20.55 12.68
N LYS A 88 -1.37 -21.48 13.62
CA LYS A 88 -1.71 -21.20 15.03
C LYS A 88 -0.67 -20.32 15.74
N LYS A 89 0.62 -20.49 15.45
CA LYS A 89 1.70 -19.68 16.05
C LYS A 89 1.61 -18.21 15.67
N ASN A 90 1.24 -17.90 14.43
CA ASN A 90 1.09 -16.51 13.97
C ASN A 90 -0.15 -15.84 14.56
N VAL A 91 -1.24 -16.61 14.68
CA VAL A 91 -2.49 -16.15 15.29
C VAL A 91 -2.26 -15.83 16.77
N TYR A 92 -1.66 -16.73 17.54
CA TYR A 92 -1.39 -16.51 18.98
C TYR A 92 -0.51 -15.29 19.24
N LYS A 93 0.52 -15.08 18.41
CA LYS A 93 1.37 -13.88 18.49
C LYS A 93 0.58 -12.58 18.29
N MET A 94 -0.39 -12.57 17.38
CA MET A 94 -1.25 -11.40 17.13
C MET A 94 -2.26 -11.17 18.26
N TRP A 95 -2.83 -12.23 18.83
CA TRP A 95 -3.74 -12.13 19.98
C TRP A 95 -3.06 -11.55 21.23
N ILE A 96 -1.79 -11.88 21.48
CA ILE A 96 -1.03 -11.31 22.61
C ILE A 96 -0.92 -9.78 22.47
N VAL A 97 -0.61 -9.27 21.27
CA VAL A 97 -0.47 -7.83 21.03
C VAL A 97 -1.80 -7.12 21.27
N ILE A 98 -2.91 -7.71 20.80
CA ILE A 98 -4.25 -7.17 21.01
C ILE A 98 -4.58 -7.13 22.50
N ALA A 99 -4.32 -8.19 23.25
CA ALA A 99 -4.58 -8.23 24.69
C ALA A 99 -3.79 -7.16 25.46
N MET A 100 -2.50 -6.99 25.15
CA MET A 100 -1.68 -5.94 25.78
C MET A 100 -2.21 -4.54 25.48
N LEU A 101 -2.63 -4.29 24.24
CA LEU A 101 -3.22 -3.01 23.84
C LEU A 101 -4.53 -2.72 24.59
N TRP A 102 -5.39 -3.72 24.76
CA TRP A 102 -6.62 -3.62 25.54
C TRP A 102 -6.36 -3.31 27.01
N CYS A 103 -5.35 -3.92 27.64
CA CYS A 103 -4.96 -3.61 29.01
C CYS A 103 -4.49 -2.15 29.18
N CYS A 104 -3.70 -1.65 28.22
CA CYS A 104 -3.27 -0.24 28.21
C CYS A 104 -4.47 0.71 28.03
N PHE A 105 -5.38 0.37 27.12
CA PHE A 105 -6.58 1.19 26.87
C PHE A 105 -7.51 1.23 28.09
N ALA A 106 -7.75 0.09 28.74
CA ALA A 106 -8.57 0.04 29.96
C ALA A 106 -7.95 0.87 31.08
N SER A 107 -6.63 0.78 31.29
CA SER A 107 -5.90 1.58 32.28
C SER A 107 -5.99 3.09 31.98
N PHE A 108 -5.96 3.47 30.70
CA PHE A 108 -6.12 4.85 30.29
C PHE A 108 -7.54 5.37 30.56
N VAL A 109 -8.57 4.58 30.23
CA VAL A 109 -9.98 4.94 30.48
C VAL A 109 -10.25 5.06 31.98
N THR A 110 -9.77 4.14 32.80
CA THR A 110 -9.96 4.22 34.26
C THR A 110 -9.24 5.42 34.87
N PHE A 111 -8.04 5.74 34.40
CA PHE A 111 -7.33 6.96 34.81
C PHE A 111 -8.10 8.24 34.44
N TRP A 112 -8.72 8.28 33.26
CA TRP A 112 -9.57 9.40 32.84
C TRP A 112 -10.86 9.51 33.65
N MET A 113 -11.45 8.39 34.05
CA MET A 113 -12.68 8.37 34.87
C MET A 113 -12.44 8.77 36.33
N MET A 114 -11.19 8.73 36.81
CA MET A 114 -10.81 9.14 38.16
C MET A 114 -10.39 10.62 38.26
N LYS A 115 -10.56 11.41 37.19
CA LYS A 115 -10.24 12.84 37.13
C LYS A 115 -11.51 13.65 36.88
#